data_AF-A0A0G0YGW9-F1
#
_entry.id   AF-A0A0G0YGW9-F1
#
_cell.length_a   1.000
_cell.length_b   1.000
_cell.length_c   1.000
_cell.angle_alpha   90.00
_cell.angle_beta   90.00
_cell.angle_gamma   90.00
#
_symmetry.space_group_name_H-M   'P 1'
#
loop_
_entity.id
_entity.type
_entity.pdbx_description
1 polymer ?
#
loop_
_entity_poly.entity_id
_entity_poly.type
_entity_poly.pdbx_seq_one_letter_code
_entity_poly.pdbx_strand_id
1 'polypeptide(L)'
;MNKDFEKCLKKKSIVKQPHAEALIGDELNAAIRDLKRARRTYDEFLDDLDYKWATIQAYYSMFHAARALLFAKGYREKSHYCLKIAMHSKMPRSF
;
A
#
# COMPACT_ATOMS: atom_id res chain seq x y z
N MET A 1 15.68 -12.96 7.65
CA MET A 1 14.41 -12.44 7.08
C MET A 1 13.35 -12.48 8.19
N ASN A 2 12.34 -11.60 8.18
CA ASN A 2 11.34 -11.56 9.25
C ASN A 2 10.46 -12.84 9.22
N LYS A 3 10.29 -13.52 10.37
CA LYS A 3 9.50 -14.76 10.49
C LYS A 3 8.04 -14.58 10.02
N ASP A 4 7.45 -13.41 10.22
CA ASP A 4 6.07 -13.15 9.79
C ASP A 4 5.98 -12.89 8.28
N PHE A 5 7.02 -12.30 7.69
CA PHE A 5 7.12 -12.17 6.23
C PHE A 5 7.23 -13.54 5.56
N GLU A 6 8.05 -14.45 6.12
CA GLU A 6 8.12 -15.83 5.68
C GLU A 6 6.78 -16.57 5.77
N LYS A 7 6.01 -16.34 6.84
CA LYS A 7 4.64 -16.88 6.95
C LYS A 7 3.74 -16.33 5.84
N CYS A 8 3.81 -15.03 5.54
CA CYS A 8 3.05 -14.42 4.45
C CYS A 8 3.41 -15.01 3.08
N LEU A 9 4.70 -15.30 2.82
CA LEU A 9 5.15 -16.00 1.62
C LEU A 9 4.62 -17.45 1.57
N LYS A 10 4.77 -18.22 2.66
CA LYS A 10 4.31 -19.62 2.74
C LYS A 10 2.79 -19.74 2.53
N LYS A 11 2.01 -18.80 3.06
CA LYS A 11 0.55 -18.73 2.88
C LYS A 11 0.12 -18.14 1.53
N LYS A 12 1.06 -17.76 0.65
CA LYS A 12 0.79 -17.07 -0.63
C LYS A 12 -0.02 -15.76 -0.46
N SER A 13 0.04 -15.16 0.72
CA SER A 13 -0.54 -13.84 1.02
C SER A 13 0.41 -12.70 0.61
N ILE A 14 1.67 -13.04 0.34
CA ILE A 14 2.59 -12.30 -0.54
C ILE A 14 3.11 -13.31 -1.55
N VAL A 15 3.20 -12.93 -2.81
CA VAL A 15 3.74 -13.76 -3.89
C VAL A 15 4.81 -12.99 -4.64
N LYS A 16 5.80 -13.70 -5.19
CA LYS A 16 6.65 -13.11 -6.23
C LYS A 16 5.80 -12.85 -7.46
N GLN A 17 5.93 -11.68 -8.06
CA GLN A 17 5.22 -11.32 -9.27
C GLN A 17 6.24 -10.81 -10.30
N PRO A 18 6.45 -11.56 -11.40
CA PRO A 18 7.20 -11.05 -12.54
C PRO A 18 6.57 -9.77 -13.08
N HIS A 19 7.40 -8.82 -13.50
CA HIS A 19 6.96 -7.55 -14.08
C HIS A 19 6.07 -6.70 -13.15
N ALA A 20 6.22 -6.85 -11.83
CA ALA A 20 5.49 -6.03 -10.87
C ALA A 20 5.84 -4.53 -11.00
N GLU A 21 7.04 -4.21 -11.50
CA GLU A 21 7.51 -2.85 -11.74
C GLU A 21 6.59 -2.05 -12.66
N ALA A 22 5.92 -2.71 -13.61
CA ALA A 22 4.98 -2.05 -14.52
C ALA A 22 3.76 -1.46 -13.79
N LEU A 23 3.41 -1.99 -12.61
CA LEU A 23 2.27 -1.53 -11.82
C LEU A 23 2.61 -0.36 -10.89
N ILE A 24 3.89 -0.03 -10.70
CA ILE A 24 4.32 1.01 -9.75
C ILE A 24 3.69 2.36 -10.08
N GLY A 25 3.68 2.74 -11.36
CA GLY A 25 3.13 4.02 -11.81
C GLY A 25 1.65 4.17 -11.46
N ASP A 26 0.86 3.13 -11.70
CA ASP A 26 -0.58 3.13 -11.41
C ASP A 26 -0.87 3.23 -9.92
N GLU A 27 -0.08 2.53 -9.08
CA GLU A 27 -0.19 2.60 -7.63
C GLU A 27 0.16 3.98 -7.07
N LEU A 28 1.24 4.59 -7.55
CA LEU A 28 1.61 5.93 -7.12
C LEU A 28 0.56 6.96 -7.56
N ASN A 29 0.01 6.81 -8.76
CA ASN A 29 -1.09 7.66 -9.24
C ASN A 29 -2.35 7.51 -8.36
N ALA A 30 -2.69 6.29 -7.97
CA ALA A 30 -3.80 6.04 -7.03
C ALA A 30 -3.54 6.69 -5.67
N ALA A 31 -2.34 6.50 -5.11
CA ALA A 31 -1.94 7.11 -3.84
C ALA A 31 -2.07 8.64 -3.86
N ILE A 32 -1.57 9.29 -4.92
CA ILE A 32 -1.67 10.74 -5.09
C ILE A 32 -3.12 11.21 -5.18
N ARG A 33 -3.98 10.49 -5.91
CA ARG A 33 -5.41 10.84 -6.02
C ARG A 33 -6.12 10.74 -4.68
N ASP A 34 -5.85 9.68 -3.92
CA ASP A 34 -6.47 9.47 -2.60
C ASP A 34 -5.98 10.49 -1.58
N LEU A 35 -4.69 10.86 -1.59
CA LEU A 35 -4.17 11.93 -0.73
C LEU A 35 -4.81 13.28 -1.05
N LYS A 36 -4.96 13.61 -2.34
CA LYS A 36 -5.64 14.85 -2.76
C LYS A 36 -7.11 14.87 -2.31
N ARG A 37 -7.79 13.72 -2.32
CA ARG A 37 -9.16 13.59 -1.82
C ARG A 37 -9.22 13.73 -0.31
N ALA A 38 -8.37 13.00 0.41
CA ALA A 38 -8.26 13.06 1.88
C ALA A 38 -8.07 14.50 2.36
N ARG A 39 -7.18 15.23 1.67
CA ARG A 39 -6.93 16.64 1.98
C ARG A 39 -8.15 17.52 1.73
N ARG A 40 -8.85 17.36 0.60
CA ARG A 40 -10.08 18.13 0.35
C ARG A 40 -11.15 17.84 1.40
N THR A 41 -11.42 16.57 1.69
CA THR A 41 -12.41 16.18 2.72
C THR A 41 -12.03 16.65 4.12
N TYR A 42 -10.73 16.78 4.43
CA TYR A 42 -10.26 17.33 5.71
C TYR A 42 -10.31 18.88 5.75
N ASP A 43 -9.92 19.54 4.66
CA ASP A 43 -9.81 21.00 4.54
C ASP A 43 -11.16 21.68 4.19
N GLU A 44 -12.21 20.91 3.83
CA GLU A 44 -13.52 21.44 3.45
C GLU A 44 -14.16 22.22 4.61
N PHE A 45 -14.29 23.54 4.42
CA PHE A 45 -14.81 24.54 5.37
C PHE A 45 -16.35 24.50 5.56
N LEU A 46 -17.00 23.40 5.18
CA LEU A 46 -18.46 23.29 5.21
C LEU A 46 -18.90 22.44 6.41
N ASP A 47 -20.13 22.67 6.87
CA ASP A 47 -20.75 22.06 8.06
C ASP A 47 -20.83 20.51 8.07
N ASP A 48 -20.37 19.84 7.01
CA ASP A 48 -20.36 18.38 6.80
C ASP A 48 -18.94 17.79 6.76
N LEU A 49 -18.09 18.22 7.69
CA LEU A 49 -16.71 17.75 7.82
C LEU A 49 -16.66 16.24 8.16
N ASP A 50 -16.29 15.43 7.17
CA ASP A 50 -16.23 13.96 7.31
C ASP A 50 -14.79 13.47 7.57
N TYR A 51 -14.33 13.68 8.80
CA TYR A 51 -13.01 13.22 9.25
C TYR A 51 -12.84 11.70 9.14
N LYS A 52 -13.92 10.93 9.29
CA LYS A 52 -13.88 9.48 9.12
C LYS A 52 -13.53 9.14 7.67
N TRP A 53 -14.16 9.82 6.72
CA TRP A 53 -13.89 9.63 5.31
C TRP A 53 -12.50 10.12 4.90
N ALA A 54 -12.06 11.28 5.39
CA ALA A 54 -10.70 11.77 5.20
C ALA A 54 -9.65 10.75 5.70
N THR A 55 -9.90 10.13 6.86
CA THR A 55 -9.03 9.09 7.43
C THR A 55 -8.97 7.85 6.55
N ILE A 56 -10.12 7.39 6.04
CA ILE A 56 -10.18 6.23 5.14
C ILE A 56 -9.40 6.51 3.84
N GLN A 57 -9.56 7.70 3.25
CA GLN A 57 -8.85 8.09 2.04
C GLN A 57 -7.33 8.20 2.28
N ALA A 58 -6.91 8.79 3.40
CA ALA A 58 -5.50 8.86 3.77
C ALA A 58 -4.90 7.45 3.96
N TYR A 59 -5.65 6.54 4.59
CA TYR A 59 -5.25 5.14 4.72
C TYR A 59 -5.03 4.47 3.35
N TYR A 60 -5.95 4.65 2.40
CA TYR A 60 -5.80 4.08 1.06
C TYR A 60 -4.63 4.69 0.28
N SER A 61 -4.37 5.99 0.45
CA SER A 61 -3.15 6.61 -0.08
C SER A 61 -1.89 5.91 0.44
N MET A 62 -1.81 5.67 1.76
CA MET A 62 -0.67 4.96 2.36
C MET A 62 -0.58 3.51 1.87
N PHE A 63 -1.73 2.83 1.71
CA PHE A 63 -1.80 1.46 1.22
C PHE A 63 -1.23 1.35 -0.20
N HIS A 64 -1.67 2.22 -1.11
CA HIS A 64 -1.20 2.27 -2.49
C HIS A 64 0.30 2.60 -2.58
N ALA A 65 0.79 3.54 -1.76
CA ALA A 65 2.21 3.86 -1.68
C ALA A 65 3.05 2.66 -1.18
N ALA A 66 2.59 1.98 -0.12
CA ALA A 66 3.26 0.78 0.40
C ALA A 66 3.27 -0.36 -0.64
N ARG A 67 2.17 -0.50 -1.40
CA ARG A 67 2.07 -1.49 -2.47
C ARG A 67 3.05 -1.21 -3.62
N ALA A 68 3.19 0.05 -4.03
CA ALA A 68 4.20 0.45 -5.01
C ALA A 68 5.62 0.07 -4.57
N LEU A 69 5.96 0.26 -3.29
CA LEU A 69 7.25 -0.15 -2.74
C LEU A 69 7.44 -1.68 -2.75
N LEU A 70 6.37 -2.44 -2.49
CA LEU A 70 6.40 -3.90 -2.56
C LEU A 70 6.61 -4.38 -4.01
N PHE A 71 5.95 -3.73 -4.97
CA PHE A 71 6.10 -4.00 -6.41
C PHE A 71 7.53 -3.73 -6.89
N ALA A 72 8.16 -2.66 -6.41
CA ALA A 72 9.57 -2.35 -6.69
C ALA A 72 10.55 -3.43 -6.16
N LYS A 73 10.10 -4.32 -5.27
CA LYS A 73 10.85 -5.49 -4.81
C LYS A 73 10.50 -6.77 -5.56
N GLY A 74 9.57 -6.72 -6.51
CA GLY A 74 9.08 -7.85 -7.32
C GLY A 74 8.11 -8.78 -6.59
N TYR A 75 7.41 -8.25 -5.58
CA TYR A 75 6.39 -8.97 -4.83
C TYR A 75 5.02 -8.32 -5.00
N ARG A 76 3.94 -9.08 -4.80
CA ARG A 76 2.56 -8.60 -4.72
C ARG A 76 1.90 -9.15 -3.46
N GLU A 77 1.18 -8.31 -2.74
CA GLU A 77 0.36 -8.72 -1.61
C GLU A 77 -1.01 -9.25 -2.07
N LYS A 78 -1.64 -10.05 -1.21
CA LYS A 78 -3.06 -10.43 -1.26
C LYS A 78 -3.76 -10.19 0.08
N SER A 79 -3.11 -9.46 0.98
CA SER A 79 -3.58 -9.21 2.35
C SER A 79 -3.00 -7.89 2.87
N HIS A 80 -3.86 -7.03 3.39
CA HIS A 80 -3.48 -5.76 4.02
C HIS A 80 -2.53 -5.98 5.20
N TYR A 81 -2.79 -7.03 5.99
CA TYR A 81 -1.91 -7.43 7.09
C TYR A 81 -0.51 -7.77 6.58
N CYS A 82 -0.41 -8.58 5.53
CA CYS A 82 0.89 -8.95 5.00
C CYS A 82 1.63 -7.78 4.34
N LEU A 83 0.93 -6.81 3.74
CA LEU A 83 1.56 -5.57 3.28
C LEU A 83 2.20 -4.80 4.44
N LYS A 84 1.49 -4.65 5.56
CA LYS A 84 2.06 -4.04 6.78
C LYS A 84 3.30 -4.80 7.26
N ILE A 85 3.23 -6.14 7.34
CA ILE A 85 4.38 -6.96 7.72
C ILE A 85 5.56 -6.76 6.78
N ALA A 86 5.31 -6.66 5.48
CA ALA A 86 6.33 -6.36 4.49
C ALA A 86 7.03 -5.02 4.80
N MET A 87 6.27 -3.96 5.06
CA MET A 87 6.83 -2.62 5.38
C MET A 87 7.69 -2.60 6.64
N HIS A 88 7.42 -3.46 7.62
CA HIS A 88 8.25 -3.59 8.83
C HIS A 88 9.42 -4.58 8.68
N SER A 89 9.62 -5.16 7.50
CA SER A 89 10.61 -6.21 7.26
C SER A 89 11.73 -5.73 6.35
N LYS A 90 12.96 -6.17 6.62
CA LYS A 90 14.04 -6.11 5.61
C LYS A 90 13.72 -7.11 4.50
N MET A 91 13.16 -6.60 3.40
CA MET A 91 12.77 -7.40 2.23
C MET A 91 13.97 -7.56 1.27
N PRO A 92 14.34 -8.80 0.88
CA PRO A 92 15.28 -9.01 -0.23
C PRO A 92 14.66 -8.53 -1.55
N ARG A 93 15.50 -8.16 -2.53
CA ARG A 93 15.03 -8.00 -3.93
C ARG A 93 14.75 -9.38 -4.51
N SER A 94 13.69 -9.53 -5.31
CA SER A 94 13.29 -10.83 -5.86
C SER A 94 14.07 -11.27 -7.10
N PHE A 95 15.05 -10.47 -7.55
CA PHE A 95 15.89 -10.64 -8.74
C PHE A 95 17.35 -10.34 -8.37
#